data_AF-A0A7J6SNW7-F1
#
_entry.id   AF-A0A7J6SNW7-F1
#
_cell.length_a   1.000
_cell.length_b   1.000
_cell.length_c   1.000
_cell.angle_alpha   90.00
_cell.angle_beta   90.00
_cell.angle_gamma   90.00
#
_symmetry.space_group_name_H-M   'P 1'
#
loop_
_entity.id
_entity.type
_entity.pdbx_description
1 polymer ?
#
loop_
_entity_poly.entity_id
_entity_poly.type
_entity_poly.pdbx_seq_one_letter_code
_entity_poly.pdbx_strand_id
1 'polypeptide(L)'
;TIPKTGEDATWVYPSPQQFYHALRRRNKSAEAESMDAVVYIHNSVNERTWEGILDWEKKLHPECIQPSLQRFVGRFNDLSLRAQLHGWLYSRARPFDRHDWFIDRCGQRTVRYIVDYYDEPTEEADERGFDVV
;
A
#
# COMPACT_ATOMS: atom_id res chain seq x y z
N THR A 1 4.30 10.89 6.55
CA THR A 1 5.65 10.38 6.21
C THR A 1 5.90 9.11 6.98
N ILE A 2 6.59 8.14 6.37
CA ILE A 2 6.70 6.78 6.92
C ILE A 2 8.07 6.56 7.59
N PRO A 3 8.16 6.27 8.90
CA PRO A 3 9.42 6.03 9.60
C PRO A 3 10.06 4.70 9.20
N LYS A 4 11.39 4.68 9.07
CA LYS A 4 12.18 3.47 8.82
C LYS A 4 12.53 2.76 10.12
N THR A 5 12.48 1.44 10.12
CA THR A 5 12.95 0.66 11.26
C THR A 5 14.46 0.79 11.43
N GLY A 6 14.91 1.13 12.64
CA GLY A 6 16.33 1.16 13.01
C GLY A 6 17.11 2.41 12.57
N GLU A 7 16.45 3.37 11.92
CA GLU A 7 17.03 4.65 11.49
C GLU A 7 16.17 5.80 12.01
N ASP A 8 16.77 6.90 12.44
CA ASP A 8 16.06 8.17 12.69
C ASP A 8 15.81 8.91 11.36
N ALA A 9 15.10 8.24 10.46
CA ALA A 9 14.84 8.70 9.11
C ALA A 9 13.52 8.14 8.57
N THR A 10 13.01 8.78 7.52
CA THR A 10 11.79 8.35 6.82
C THR A 10 12.11 7.69 5.49
N TRP A 11 11.18 6.87 5.00
CA TRP A 11 11.22 6.33 3.65
C TRP A 11 11.12 7.45 2.63
N VAL A 12 11.97 7.38 1.60
CA VAL A 12 12.00 8.35 0.50
C VAL A 12 11.43 7.70 -0.74
N TYR A 13 10.42 8.33 -1.34
CA TYR A 13 9.81 7.86 -2.57
C TYR A 13 10.71 8.12 -3.78
N PRO A 14 10.62 7.29 -4.84
CA PRO A 14 11.36 7.52 -6.07
C PRO A 14 10.92 8.81 -6.77
N SER A 15 11.87 9.46 -7.45
CA SER A 15 11.56 10.60 -8.31
C SER A 15 10.75 10.16 -9.55
N PRO A 16 10.04 11.09 -10.20
CA PRO A 16 9.35 10.85 -11.47
C PRO A 16 10.23 10.16 -12.53
N GLN A 17 11.49 10.59 -12.66
CA GLN A 17 12.44 9.97 -13.57
C GLN A 17 12.82 8.54 -13.17
N GLN A 18 13.04 8.29 -11.87
CA GLN A 18 13.32 6.94 -11.36
C GLN A 18 12.12 6.01 -11.60
N PHE A 19 10.91 6.49 -11.36
CA PHE A 19 9.67 5.75 -11.57
C PHE A 19 9.45 5.43 -13.05
N TYR A 20 9.63 6.43 -13.93
CA TYR A 20 9.56 6.26 -15.39
C TYR A 20 10.52 5.17 -15.89
N HIS A 21 11.79 5.21 -15.46
CA HIS A 21 12.77 4.19 -15.83
C HIS A 21 12.40 2.80 -15.31
N ALA A 22 11.82 2.70 -14.10
CA ALA A 22 11.36 1.44 -13.55
C ALA A 22 10.19 0.86 -14.36
N LEU A 23 9.22 1.69 -14.79
CA LEU A 23 8.12 1.27 -15.65
C LEU A 23 8.61 0.76 -17.01
N ARG A 24 9.55 1.48 -17.63
CA ARG A 24 10.15 1.07 -18.91
C ARG A 24 10.85 -0.27 -18.84
N ARG A 25 11.57 -0.56 -17.75
CA ARG A 25 12.20 -1.87 -17.53
C ARG A 25 11.20 -3.02 -17.44
N ARG A 26 9.94 -2.71 -17.11
CA ARG A 26 8.83 -3.67 -17.03
C ARG A 26 7.94 -3.68 -18.28
N ASN A 27 8.36 -3.02 -19.37
CA ASN A 27 7.58 -2.86 -20.60
C ASN A 27 6.16 -2.30 -20.36
N LYS A 28 5.98 -1.47 -19.34
CA LYS A 28 4.72 -0.75 -19.10
C LYS A 28 4.73 0.57 -19.87
N SER A 29 3.60 0.92 -20.51
CA SER A 29 3.42 2.22 -21.15
C SER A 29 3.50 3.32 -20.10
N ALA A 30 4.36 4.30 -20.33
CA ALA A 30 4.53 5.44 -19.44
C ALA A 30 4.73 6.69 -20.31
N GLU A 31 3.89 7.70 -20.09
CA GLU A 31 4.01 9.00 -20.72
C GLU A 31 4.87 9.89 -19.82
N ALA A 32 6.02 10.35 -20.32
CA ALA A 32 6.96 11.11 -19.49
C ALA A 32 6.33 12.36 -18.87
N GLU A 33 5.40 12.99 -19.60
CA GLU A 33 4.70 14.21 -19.19
C GLU A 33 3.73 13.99 -18.03
N SER A 34 3.22 12.77 -17.81
CA SER A 34 2.28 12.46 -16.73
C SER A 34 2.96 11.93 -15.46
N MET A 35 4.28 11.72 -15.49
CA MET A 35 5.00 11.06 -14.39
C MET A 35 4.93 11.79 -13.06
N ASP A 36 4.88 13.12 -13.08
CA ASP A 36 4.74 13.91 -11.85
C ASP A 36 3.40 13.61 -11.15
N ALA A 37 2.30 13.61 -11.92
CA ALA A 37 0.98 13.30 -11.40
C ALA A 37 0.88 11.84 -10.92
N VAL A 38 1.42 10.91 -11.70
CA VAL A 38 1.44 9.49 -11.35
C VAL A 38 2.18 9.25 -10.04
N VAL A 39 3.38 9.80 -9.88
CA VAL A 39 4.17 9.65 -8.64
C VAL A 39 3.47 10.33 -7.45
N TYR A 40 2.88 11.51 -7.66
CA TYR A 40 2.10 12.19 -6.62
C TYR A 40 0.94 11.32 -6.11
N ILE A 41 0.18 10.70 -7.01
CA ILE A 41 -0.94 9.82 -6.65
C ILE A 41 -0.42 8.59 -5.90
N HIS A 42 0.62 7.93 -6.41
CA HIS A 42 1.20 6.75 -5.75
C HIS A 42 1.69 7.06 -4.34
N ASN A 43 2.39 8.18 -4.16
CA ASN A 43 2.88 8.60 -2.85
C ASN A 43 1.70 8.90 -1.91
N SER A 44 0.66 9.57 -2.42
CA SER A 44 -0.56 9.85 -1.65
C SER A 44 -1.27 8.59 -1.18
N VAL A 45 -1.37 7.57 -2.06
CA VAL A 45 -1.94 6.26 -1.71
C VAL A 45 -1.10 5.53 -0.66
N ASN A 46 0.23 5.61 -0.75
CA ASN A 46 1.13 5.03 0.25
C ASN A 46 0.97 5.70 1.62
N GLU A 47 0.91 7.03 1.67
CA GLU A 47 0.70 7.76 2.93
C GLU A 47 -0.66 7.43 3.57
N ARG A 48 -1.74 7.38 2.77
CA ARG A 48 -3.07 6.94 3.26
C ARG A 48 -3.08 5.51 3.76
N THR A 49 -2.38 4.60 3.06
CA THR A 49 -2.25 3.21 3.51
C THR A 49 -1.55 3.15 4.86
N TRP A 50 -0.47 3.93 5.02
CA TRP A 50 0.27 4.01 6.26
C TRP A 50 -0.60 4.55 7.41
N GLU A 51 -1.35 5.62 7.18
CA GLU A 51 -2.32 6.16 8.16
C GLU A 51 -3.33 5.09 8.59
N GLY A 52 -3.90 4.35 7.64
CA GLY A 52 -4.82 3.24 7.95
C GLY A 52 -4.17 2.15 8.79
N ILE A 53 -2.92 1.79 8.51
CA ILE A 53 -2.15 0.83 9.33
C ILE A 53 -1.95 1.38 10.75
N LEU A 54 -1.58 2.66 10.89
CA LEU A 54 -1.41 3.29 12.20
C LEU A 54 -2.71 3.31 13.02
N ASP A 55 -3.84 3.59 12.38
CA ASP A 55 -5.15 3.54 13.03
C ASP A 55 -5.48 2.13 13.54
N TRP A 56 -5.13 1.10 12.78
CA TRP A 56 -5.28 -0.30 13.19
C TRP A 56 -4.35 -0.69 14.32
N GLU A 57 -3.07 -0.33 14.22
CA GLU A 57 -2.07 -0.55 15.28
C GLU A 57 -2.48 0.15 16.57
N LYS A 58 -2.96 1.40 16.51
CA LYS A 58 -3.44 2.13 17.70
C LYS A 58 -4.63 1.46 18.38
N LYS A 59 -5.55 0.87 17.62
CA LYS A 59 -6.77 0.23 18.16
C LYS A 59 -6.47 -1.15 18.74
N LEU A 60 -5.65 -1.94 18.07
CA LEU A 60 -5.43 -3.35 18.41
C LEU A 60 -4.15 -3.61 19.22
N HIS A 61 -3.18 -2.71 19.10
CA HIS A 61 -1.83 -2.84 19.66
C HIS A 61 -1.33 -1.55 20.31
N PRO A 62 -2.07 -1.01 21.31
CA PRO A 62 -1.74 0.25 21.96
C PRO A 62 -0.41 0.20 22.73
N GLU A 63 0.18 -0.98 22.94
CA GLU A 63 1.49 -1.15 23.57
C GLU A 63 2.64 -0.52 22.78
N CYS A 64 2.49 -0.37 21.46
CA CYS A 64 3.51 0.25 20.61
C CYS A 64 3.05 1.63 20.13
N ILE A 65 3.68 2.66 20.68
CA ILE A 65 3.34 4.07 20.40
C ILE A 65 3.83 4.50 19.01
N GLN A 66 4.98 3.98 18.59
CA GLN A 66 5.67 4.42 17.37
C GLN A 66 6.11 3.22 16.53
N PRO A 67 5.19 2.55 15.84
CA PRO A 67 5.54 1.51 14.89
C PRO A 67 6.32 2.09 13.70
N SER A 68 7.16 1.27 13.09
CA SER A 68 7.98 1.67 11.93
C SER A 68 7.91 0.68 10.79
N LEU A 69 8.10 1.16 9.55
CA LEU A 69 8.10 0.31 8.37
C LEU A 69 9.50 -0.30 8.18
N GLN A 70 9.58 -1.63 8.29
CA GLN A 70 10.82 -2.37 8.10
C GLN A 70 11.07 -2.65 6.62
N ARG A 71 10.04 -3.10 5.89
CA ARG A 71 10.13 -3.32 4.44
C ARG A 71 8.77 -3.32 3.76
N PHE A 72 8.81 -3.01 2.47
CA PHE A 72 7.66 -2.92 1.58
C PHE A 72 7.88 -3.81 0.36
N VAL A 73 6.94 -4.71 0.06
CA VAL A 73 7.10 -5.69 -1.03
C VAL A 73 5.86 -5.72 -1.92
N GLY A 74 6.05 -5.36 -3.20
CA GLY A 74 5.03 -5.52 -4.24
C GLY A 74 4.81 -6.98 -4.62
N ARG A 75 3.53 -7.37 -4.67
CA ARG A 75 3.04 -8.74 -4.92
C ARG A 75 1.93 -8.73 -5.98
N PHE A 76 2.12 -7.97 -7.05
CA PHE A 76 1.13 -7.73 -8.11
C PHE A 76 0.55 -8.98 -8.81
N ASN A 77 1.26 -10.13 -8.79
CA ASN A 77 0.76 -11.39 -9.37
C ASN A 77 0.03 -12.28 -8.35
N ASP A 78 0.09 -11.95 -7.06
CA ASP A 78 -0.40 -12.81 -5.99
C ASP A 78 -1.70 -12.22 -5.42
N LEU A 79 -2.78 -12.99 -5.40
CA LEU A 79 -4.01 -12.60 -4.70
C LEU A 79 -3.89 -12.86 -3.20
N SER A 80 -4.48 -11.99 -2.37
CA SER A 80 -4.67 -12.31 -0.95
C SER A 80 -5.69 -13.44 -0.79
N LEU A 81 -5.63 -14.16 0.34
CA LEU A 81 -6.64 -15.19 0.65
C LEU A 81 -8.05 -14.61 0.64
N ARG A 82 -8.21 -13.37 1.11
CA ARG A 82 -9.49 -12.65 1.10
C ARG A 82 -9.95 -12.39 -0.34
N ALA A 83 -9.06 -11.89 -1.20
CA ALA A 83 -9.38 -11.64 -2.61
C ALA A 83 -9.75 -12.94 -3.36
N GLN A 84 -9.04 -14.04 -3.08
CA GLN A 84 -9.34 -15.36 -3.64
C GLN A 84 -10.75 -15.83 -3.24
N LEU A 85 -11.07 -15.78 -1.94
CA LEU A 85 -12.38 -16.17 -1.42
C LEU A 85 -13.50 -15.27 -1.94
N HIS A 86 -13.29 -13.96 -1.98
CA HIS A 86 -14.28 -13.01 -2.49
C HIS A 86 -14.57 -13.19 -3.98
N GLY A 87 -13.53 -13.43 -4.78
CA GLY A 87 -13.71 -13.73 -6.21
C GLY A 87 -14.46 -15.04 -6.44
N TRP A 88 -14.18 -16.06 -5.63
CA TRP A 88 -14.84 -17.37 -5.74
C TRP A 88 -16.31 -17.33 -5.28
N LEU A 89 -16.60 -16.69 -4.14
CA LEU A 89 -17.94 -16.69 -3.53
C LEU A 89 -18.88 -15.62 -4.10
N TYR A 90 -18.35 -14.45 -4.42
CA TYR A 90 -19.17 -13.25 -4.68
C TYR A 90 -18.89 -12.62 -6.04
N SER A 91 -18.05 -13.24 -6.87
CA SER A 91 -17.67 -12.71 -8.20
C SER A 91 -17.17 -11.25 -8.14
N ARG A 92 -16.56 -10.84 -7.02
CA ARG A 92 -16.03 -9.47 -6.86
C ARG A 92 -14.82 -9.23 -7.77
N ALA A 93 -14.62 -7.97 -8.14
CA ALA A 93 -13.45 -7.52 -8.87
C ALA A 93 -12.16 -7.92 -8.13
N ARG A 94 -11.12 -8.27 -8.89
CA ARG A 94 -9.80 -8.58 -8.33
C ARG A 94 -9.03 -7.28 -8.08
N PRO A 95 -8.15 -7.23 -7.07
CA PRO A 95 -7.28 -6.09 -6.90
C PRO A 95 -6.33 -5.98 -8.09
N PHE A 96 -6.05 -4.75 -8.52
CA PHE A 96 -5.09 -4.47 -9.59
C PHE A 96 -3.65 -4.48 -9.07
N ASP A 97 -3.46 -4.26 -7.77
CA ASP A 97 -2.16 -4.30 -7.13
C ASP A 97 -2.26 -4.80 -5.69
N ARG A 98 -1.16 -5.37 -5.19
CA ARG A 98 -1.07 -5.86 -3.82
C ARG A 98 0.31 -5.55 -3.26
N HIS A 99 0.32 -5.07 -2.02
CA HIS A 99 1.55 -4.85 -1.27
C HIS A 99 1.52 -5.51 0.11
N ASP A 100 2.61 -6.20 0.43
CA ASP A 100 2.86 -6.72 1.77
C ASP A 100 3.74 -5.72 2.54
N TRP A 101 3.19 -5.16 3.61
CA TRP A 101 3.83 -4.20 4.51
C TRP A 101 4.34 -4.91 5.76
N PHE A 102 5.62 -4.75 6.08
CA PHE A 102 6.24 -5.38 7.25
C PHE A 102 6.55 -4.32 8.29
N ILE A 103 5.77 -4.33 9.36
CA ILE A 103 5.78 -3.29 10.38
C ILE A 103 6.51 -3.82 11.61
N ASP A 104 7.54 -3.09 12.04
CA ASP A 104 8.20 -3.33 13.31
C ASP A 104 7.43 -2.62 14.43
N ARG A 105 6.99 -3.39 15.42
CA ARG A 105 6.30 -2.89 16.61
C ARG A 105 7.31 -2.59 17.70
N CYS A 106 7.93 -1.41 17.59
CA CYS A 106 8.77 -0.86 18.64
C CYS A 106 9.91 -1.82 19.07
N GLY A 107 10.50 -2.55 18.11
CA GLY A 107 11.57 -3.52 18.32
C GLY A 107 11.16 -4.86 18.94
N GLN A 108 9.87 -5.09 19.20
CA GLN A 108 9.40 -6.33 19.83
C GLN A 108 9.20 -7.45 18.83
N ARG A 109 8.55 -7.14 17.70
CA ARG A 109 8.25 -8.09 16.63
C ARG A 109 7.94 -7.37 15.33
N THR A 110 8.16 -8.08 14.24
CA THR A 110 7.70 -7.68 12.90
C THR A 110 6.39 -8.37 12.58
N VAL A 111 5.40 -7.62 12.12
CA VAL A 111 4.11 -8.12 11.64
C VAL A 111 3.93 -7.82 10.16
N ARG A 112 3.11 -8.63 9.48
CA ARG A 112 2.84 -8.49 8.06
C ARG A 112 1.39 -8.08 7.82
N TYR A 113 1.20 -6.92 7.22
CA TYR A 113 -0.07 -6.47 6.66
C TYR A 113 -0.11 -6.79 5.17
N ILE A 114 -1.18 -7.42 4.70
CA ILE A 114 -1.44 -7.65 3.28
C ILE A 114 -2.47 -6.62 2.85
N VAL A 115 -2.10 -5.73 1.95
CA VAL A 115 -2.95 -4.64 1.46
C VAL A 115 -3.23 -4.84 -0.02
N ASP A 116 -4.50 -5.03 -0.35
CA ASP A 116 -5.00 -5.15 -1.72
C ASP A 116 -5.55 -3.80 -2.18
N TYR A 117 -5.15 -3.35 -3.36
CA TYR A 117 -5.63 -2.12 -3.98
C TYR A 117 -6.61 -2.47 -5.10
N TYR A 118 -7.81 -1.91 -5.01
CA TYR A 118 -8.89 -2.13 -5.96
C TYR A 118 -9.15 -0.83 -6.72
N ASP A 119 -9.44 -0.96 -8.02
CA ASP A 119 -9.98 0.14 -8.79
C ASP A 119 -11.44 0.27 -8.35
N GLU A 120 -11.84 1.45 -7.88
CA GLU A 120 -13.25 1.71 -7.69
C GLU A 120 -13.91 1.67 -9.08
N PRO A 121 -14.91 0.80 -9.33
CA PRO A 121 -15.71 0.96 -10.53
C PRO A 121 -16.34 2.35 -10.43
N THR A 122 -16.02 3.22 -11.38
CA THR A 122 -16.63 4.56 -11.48
C THR A 122 -18.09 4.43 -11.88
N GLU A 123 -18.94 3.91 -10.99
CA GLU A 123 -20.38 4.13 -10.97
C GLU A 123 -20.85 4.11 -9.50
N GLU A 124 -21.25 5.29 -9.04
CA GLU A 124 -21.89 5.61 -7.76
C GLU A 124 -21.01 5.47 -6.50
N ALA A 125 -20.52 6.63 -6.03
CA ALA A 125 -19.97 6.81 -4.69
C ALA A 125 -21.04 6.43 -3.64
N ASP A 126 -21.06 5.17 -3.20
CA ASP A 126 -21.72 4.82 -1.93
C ASP A 126 -20.84 5.37 -0.80
N GLU A 127 -21.43 6.20 0.06
CA GLU A 127 -20.81 7.11 1.04
C GLU A 127 -20.05 6.41 2.20
N ARG A 128 -19.49 5.23 1.98
CA ARG A 128 -18.75 4.46 2.99
C ARG A 128 -17.44 3.94 2.42
N GLY A 129 -16.60 4.86 1.97
CA GLY A 129 -15.19 4.58 1.70
C GLY A 129 -14.51 4.06 2.96
N PHE A 130 -13.68 3.03 2.79
CA PHE A 130 -12.93 2.26 3.80
C PHE A 130 -13.66 1.06 4.42
N ASP A 131 -13.71 -0.04 3.68
CA ASP A 131 -13.81 -1.38 4.27
C ASP A 131 -12.43 -1.79 4.79
N VAL A 132 -12.17 -1.52 6.07
CA VAL A 132 -11.13 -2.26 6.80
C VAL A 132 -11.84 -3.31 7.66
N VAL A 133 -11.70 -4.58 7.24
CA VAL A 133 -12.13 -5.76 8.00
C VAL A 133 -10.91 -6.60 8.28
#